data_AF-A0A9X3WW55-F1
#
_entry.id   AF-A0A9X3WW55-F1
#
_cell.length_a   1.000
_cell.length_b   1.000
_cell.length_c   1.000
_cell.angle_alpha   90.00
_cell.angle_beta   90.00
_cell.angle_gamma   90.00
#
_symmetry.space_group_name_H-M   'P 1'
#
loop_
_entity.id
_entity.type
_entity.pdbx_description
1 polymer ?
#
loop_
_entity_poly.entity_id
_entity_poly.type
_entity_poly.pdbx_seq_one_letter_code
_entity_poly.pdbx_strand_id
1 'polypeptide(L)'
;MSLAELADASELSKGHLSSVEHGLAAITIQTISRLARGLSLPPLYLLTFPAEDERAHAAELVRKLPTDQVRKLRRQLQVQLGLRKR
;
A
#
# COMPACT_ATOMS: atom_id res chain seq x y z
N MET A 1 11.70 12.23 2.25
CA MET A 1 12.51 11.22 1.57
C MET A 1 12.70 11.65 0.13
N SER A 2 13.93 11.71 -0.36
CA SER A 2 14.27 11.97 -1.76
C SER A 2 14.20 10.67 -2.58
N LEU A 3 14.20 10.79 -3.91
CA LEU A 3 14.23 9.63 -4.81
C LEU A 3 15.47 8.75 -4.59
N ALA A 4 16.62 9.36 -4.27
CA ALA A 4 17.85 8.64 -3.98
C ALA A 4 17.74 7.86 -2.66
N GLU A 5 17.22 8.51 -1.61
CA GLU A 5 16.99 7.86 -0.31
C GLU A 5 16.02 6.68 -0.43
N LEU A 6 14.96 6.82 -1.24
CA LEU A 6 14.00 5.73 -1.47
C LEU A 6 14.62 4.58 -2.29
N ALA A 7 15.45 4.92 -3.29
CA ALA A 7 16.16 3.92 -4.07
C ALA A 7 17.06 3.07 -3.17
N ASP A 8 17.86 3.71 -2.31
CA ASP A 8 18.72 3.03 -1.34
C ASP A 8 17.90 2.17 -0.36
N ALA A 9 16.83 2.73 0.23
CA ALA A 9 15.96 2.01 1.16
C ALA A 9 15.19 0.83 0.51
N SER A 10 15.03 0.85 -0.81
CA SER A 10 14.37 -0.21 -1.60
C SER A 10 15.39 -1.15 -2.28
N GLU A 11 16.69 -0.92 -2.08
CA GLU A 11 17.82 -1.59 -2.74
C GLU A 11 17.82 -1.43 -4.29
N LEU A 12 17.08 -0.46 -4.82
CA LEU A 12 16.93 -0.21 -6.26
C LEU A 12 17.94 0.85 -6.73
N SER A 13 18.24 0.87 -8.03
CA SER A 13 19.00 1.99 -8.57
C SER A 13 18.08 3.22 -8.74
N LYS A 14 18.62 4.42 -8.47
CA LYS A 14 17.90 5.69 -8.68
C LYS A 14 17.37 5.83 -10.11
N GLY A 15 18.17 5.40 -11.11
CA GLY A 15 17.78 5.43 -12.51
C GLY A 15 16.58 4.53 -12.81
N HIS A 16 16.58 3.29 -12.28
CA HIS A 16 15.44 2.39 -12.44
C HIS A 16 14.20 2.95 -11.75
N LEU A 17 14.32 3.44 -10.51
CA LEU A 17 13.20 4.03 -9.78
C LEU A 17 12.63 5.28 -10.50
N SER A 18 13.49 6.11 -11.09
CA SER A 18 13.06 7.23 -11.94
C SER A 18 12.26 6.74 -13.16
N SER A 19 12.68 5.67 -13.83
CA SER A 19 11.92 5.09 -14.94
C SER A 19 10.56 4.56 -14.48
N VAL A 20 10.46 4.01 -13.26
CA VAL A 20 9.19 3.55 -12.69
C VAL A 20 8.23 4.73 -12.45
N GLU A 21 8.68 5.81 -11.81
CA GLU A 21 7.82 6.97 -11.51
C GLU A 21 7.25 7.65 -12.77
N HIS A 22 7.97 7.60 -13.88
CA HIS A 22 7.55 8.19 -15.16
C HIS A 22 6.82 7.20 -16.07
N GLY A 23 6.53 5.98 -15.60
CA GLY A 23 5.83 4.96 -16.40
C GLY A 23 6.66 4.39 -17.56
N LEU A 24 7.99 4.51 -17.49
CA LEU A 24 8.94 4.06 -18.51
C LEU A 24 9.50 2.65 -18.26
N ALA A 25 9.15 2.03 -17.13
CA ALA A 25 9.58 0.69 -16.78
C ALA A 25 8.40 -0.19 -16.36
N ALA A 26 8.31 -1.38 -16.95
CA ALA A 26 7.52 -2.46 -16.38
C ALA A 26 8.26 -3.04 -15.16
N ILE A 27 7.53 -3.26 -14.07
CA ILE A 27 8.11 -3.76 -12.81
C ILE A 27 7.45 -5.06 -12.37
N THR A 28 8.15 -5.80 -11.52
CA THR A 28 7.64 -7.03 -10.94
C THR A 28 6.94 -6.76 -9.60
N ILE A 29 6.16 -7.73 -9.12
CA ILE A 29 5.61 -7.71 -7.76
C ILE A 29 6.71 -7.61 -6.68
N GLN A 30 7.90 -8.16 -6.96
CA GLN A 30 9.04 -8.02 -6.06
C GLN A 30 9.52 -6.57 -5.97
N THR A 31 9.56 -5.84 -7.08
CA THR A 31 9.88 -4.40 -7.07
C THR A 31 8.87 -3.61 -6.24
N ILE A 32 7.56 -3.88 -6.40
CA ILE A 32 6.50 -3.25 -5.58
C ILE A 32 6.73 -3.53 -4.09
N SER A 33 7.04 -4.78 -3.74
CA SER A 33 7.28 -5.18 -2.34
C SER A 33 8.50 -4.47 -1.72
N ARG A 34 9.55 -4.26 -2.52
CA ARG A 34 10.76 -3.53 -2.11
C ARG A 34 10.50 -2.04 -1.92
N LEU A 35 9.75 -1.43 -2.83
CA LEU A 35 9.32 -0.03 -2.69
C LEU A 35 8.46 0.19 -1.45
N ALA A 36 7.53 -0.73 -1.19
CA ALA A 36 6.67 -0.68 -0.02
C ALA A 36 7.50 -0.74 1.28
N ARG A 37 8.51 -1.62 1.32
CA ARG A 37 9.47 -1.70 2.42
C ARG A 37 10.24 -0.39 2.59
N GLY A 38 10.78 0.18 1.52
CA GLY A 38 11.51 1.45 1.56
C GLY A 38 10.64 2.61 2.07
N LEU A 39 9.36 2.61 1.73
CA LEU A 39 8.37 3.60 2.20
C LEU A 39 7.80 3.30 3.60
N SER A 40 8.17 2.17 4.23
CA SER A 40 7.57 1.70 5.48
C SER A 40 6.04 1.55 5.41
N LEU A 41 5.54 1.08 4.26
CA LEU A 41 4.13 0.86 4.00
C LEU A 41 3.85 -0.60 3.62
N PRO A 42 2.65 -1.13 3.94
CA PRO A 42 2.14 -2.33 3.30
C PRO A 42 2.03 -2.15 1.76
N PRO A 43 2.39 -3.16 0.94
CA PRO A 43 2.27 -3.08 -0.53
C PRO A 43 0.88 -2.72 -1.04
N LEU A 44 -0.17 -3.11 -0.30
CA LEU A 44 -1.56 -2.75 -0.59
C LEU A 44 -1.75 -1.25 -0.89
N TYR A 45 -1.09 -0.38 -0.11
CA TYR A 45 -1.28 1.06 -0.23
C TYR A 45 -0.55 1.67 -1.43
N LEU A 46 0.41 0.97 -2.04
CA LEU A 46 1.01 1.42 -3.31
C LEU A 46 0.08 1.20 -4.50
N LEU A 47 -0.91 0.32 -4.34
CA LEU A 47 -1.87 -0.06 -5.39
C LEU A 47 -3.30 0.40 -5.04
N THR A 48 -3.44 1.32 -4.09
CA THR A 48 -4.73 1.91 -3.70
C THR A 48 -4.90 3.26 -4.40
N PHE A 49 -5.84 3.34 -5.33
CA PHE A 49 -6.17 4.55 -6.09
C PHE A 49 -7.60 5.01 -5.77
N PRO A 50 -7.81 5.88 -4.75
CA PRO A 50 -9.13 6.20 -4.22
C PRO A 50 -10.11 6.86 -5.20
N ALA A 51 -9.61 7.42 -6.29
CA ALA A 51 -10.42 8.05 -7.32
C ALA A 51 -11.01 7.04 -8.33
N GLU A 52 -10.54 5.79 -8.33
CA GLU A 52 -10.85 4.82 -9.38
C GLU A 52 -11.80 3.70 -8.92
N ASP A 53 -11.83 3.35 -7.62
CA ASP A 53 -12.63 2.25 -7.07
C ASP A 53 -13.10 2.52 -5.64
N GLU A 54 -14.35 2.17 -5.33
CA GLU A 54 -14.96 2.41 -4.00
C GLU A 54 -14.25 1.64 -2.88
N ARG A 55 -13.71 0.45 -3.16
CA ARG A 55 -12.92 -0.29 -2.16
C ARG A 55 -11.56 0.36 -1.95
N ALA A 56 -10.97 0.96 -2.99
CA ALA A 56 -9.77 1.77 -2.85
C ALA A 56 -10.05 3.03 -2.01
N HIS A 57 -11.20 3.67 -2.19
CA HIS A 57 -11.63 4.78 -1.33
C HIS A 57 -11.75 4.35 0.15
N ALA A 58 -12.43 3.22 0.38
CA ALA A 58 -12.54 2.65 1.72
C ALA A 58 -11.15 2.30 2.32
N ALA A 59 -10.24 1.70 1.54
CA ALA A 59 -8.89 1.37 2.01
C ALA A 59 -8.09 2.62 2.44
N GLU A 60 -8.23 3.74 1.73
CA GLU A 60 -7.61 5.03 2.10
C GLU A 60 -8.21 5.62 3.39
N LEU A 61 -9.52 5.49 3.60
CA LEU A 61 -10.14 5.86 4.88
C LEU A 61 -9.63 4.97 6.02
N VAL A 62 -9.52 3.66 5.79
CA VAL A 62 -8.98 2.70 6.77
C VAL A 62 -7.53 3.03 7.14
N ARG A 63 -6.71 3.48 6.18
CA ARG A 63 -5.30 3.88 6.42
C ARG A 63 -5.16 4.98 7.47
N LYS A 64 -6.15 5.88 7.57
CA LYS A 64 -6.15 7.02 8.50
C LYS A 64 -6.61 6.65 9.91
N LEU A 65 -7.12 5.43 10.11
CA LEU A 65 -7.60 4.99 11.42
C LEU A 65 -6.44 4.53 12.33
N PRO A 66 -6.51 4.85 13.64
CA PRO A 66 -5.68 4.19 14.64
C PRO A 66 -5.87 2.66 14.63
N THR A 67 -4.83 1.91 15.00
CA THR A 67 -4.83 0.44 14.90
C THR A 67 -5.97 -0.22 15.69
N ASP A 68 -6.35 0.32 16.86
CA ASP A 68 -7.48 -0.16 17.66
C ASP A 68 -8.82 0.03 16.92
N GLN A 69 -8.98 1.14 16.20
CA GLN A 69 -10.16 1.41 15.38
C GLN A 69 -10.23 0.50 14.15
N VAL A 70 -9.09 0.21 13.51
CA VAL A 70 -9.02 -0.78 12.43
C VAL A 70 -9.45 -2.16 12.93
N ARG A 71 -9.04 -2.56 14.14
CA ARG A 71 -9.48 -3.83 14.76
C ARG A 71 -10.98 -3.84 15.04
N LYS A 72 -11.56 -2.72 15.48
CA LYS A 72 -13.00 -2.57 15.70
C LYS A 72 -13.77 -2.69 14.38
N LEU A 73 -13.33 -1.97 13.35
CA LEU A 73 -13.90 -2.04 12.00
C LEU A 73 -13.86 -3.48 11.45
N ARG A 74 -12.72 -4.17 11.57
CA ARG A 74 -12.59 -5.57 11.16
C ARG A 74 -13.64 -6.46 11.84
N ARG A 75 -13.91 -6.27 13.14
CA ARG A 75 -14.95 -7.04 13.86
C ARG A 75 -16.36 -6.70 13.36
N GLN A 76 -16.64 -5.43 13.09
CA GLN A 76 -17.94 -5.00 12.53
C GLN A 76 -18.18 -5.63 11.16
N LEU A 77 -17.18 -5.61 10.28
CA LEU A 77 -17.24 -6.27 8.96
C LEU A 77 -17.45 -7.79 9.09
N GLN A 78 -16.77 -8.45 10.04
CA GLN A 78 -16.98 -9.88 10.31
C GLN A 78 -18.44 -10.18 10.70
N VAL A 79 -19.05 -9.35 11.54
CA VAL A 79 -20.47 -9.48 11.92
C VAL A 79 -21.38 -9.26 10.71
N GLN A 80 -21.15 -8.20 9.95
CA GLN A 80 -21.95 -7.88 8.75
C GLN A 80 -21.89 -8.98 7.69
N LEU A 81 -20.74 -9.64 7.54
CA LEU A 81 -20.53 -10.75 6.61
C LEU A 81 -20.99 -12.11 7.15
N GLY A 82 -21.56 -12.17 8.37
CA GLY A 82 -21.96 -13.43 9.00
C GLY A 82 -20.80 -14.36 9.38
N LEU A 83 -19.57 -13.86 9.38
CA LEU A 83 -18.35 -14.60 9.72
C LEU A 83 -18.22 -14.69 11.24
N ARG A 84 -19.00 -15.57 11.87
CA ARG A 84 -18.83 -15.87 13.31
C ARG A 84 -17.46 -16.50 13.56
N LYS A 85 -16.74 -16.01 14.57
CA LYS A 85 -15.64 -16.77 15.17
C LYS A 85 -16.23 -18.10 15.65
N ARG A 86 -15.70 -19.22 15.13
CA ARG A 86 -15.74 -20.47 15.89
C ARG A 86 -14.94 -20.27 17.18
#